data_AF-Q2NSA9-F1
#
_entry.id   AF-Q2NSA9-F1
#
_cell.length_a   1.000
_cell.length_b   1.000
_cell.length_c   1.000
_cell.angle_alpha   90.00
_cell.angle_beta   90.00
_cell.angle_gamma   90.00
#
_symmetry.space_group_name_H-M   'P 1'
#
loop_
_entity.id
_entity.type
_entity.pdbx_description
1 polymer ?
#
loop_
_entity_poly.entity_id
_entity_poly.type
_entity_poly.pdbx_seq_one_letter_code
_entity_poly.pdbx_strand_id
1 'polypeptide(L)'
;MGQVAFDTQEFVETLESAGLPKDQAKAISLVVRKSHEVADLATKADVNDVRRDIADIRKDFSTEITGVKRDIEDVRKDLSAEIADVRKDMDARFEKNEAQMQARFEKHEAQMQARFEKHETQMQARFEKTDSQIADARKETATQIALLRKDVESISTWLLIKMAAMMTALLGIAVTLVKILI
;
A
#
# COMPACT_ATOMS: atom_id res chain seq x y z
N MET A 1 45.08 52.55 -30.21
CA MET A 1 45.47 53.62 -31.15
C MET A 1 46.79 54.20 -30.69
N GLY A 2 47.70 54.64 -31.58
CA GLY A 2 48.96 55.23 -31.12
C GLY A 2 48.62 56.45 -30.26
N GLN A 3 49.29 56.64 -29.12
CA GLN A 3 49.30 57.96 -28.51
C GLN A 3 49.78 58.92 -29.61
N VAL A 4 48.89 59.77 -30.11
CA VAL A 4 49.30 60.88 -30.95
C VAL A 4 50.12 61.73 -30.01
N ALA A 5 51.44 61.74 -30.21
CA ALA A 5 52.32 62.57 -29.41
C ALA A 5 51.82 64.01 -29.55
N PHE A 6 51.53 64.66 -28.42
CA PHE A 6 51.12 66.06 -28.43
C PHE A 6 52.34 66.89 -28.88
N ASP A 7 52.32 67.34 -30.13
CA ASP A 7 53.38 68.19 -30.66
C ASP A 7 53.25 69.59 -30.06
N THR A 8 54.02 69.83 -29.00
CA THR A 8 54.03 71.11 -28.29
C THR A 8 54.46 72.28 -29.15
N GLN A 9 55.26 72.04 -30.20
CA GLN A 9 55.80 73.09 -31.05
C GLN A 9 54.77 73.52 -32.09
N GLU A 10 54.18 72.57 -32.81
CA GLU A 10 53.11 72.84 -33.77
C GLU A 10 51.92 73.55 -33.09
N PHE A 11 51.59 73.14 -31.86
CA PHE A 11 50.53 73.75 -31.07
C PHE A 11 50.84 75.21 -30.69
N VAL A 12 52.10 75.52 -30.32
CA VAL A 12 52.53 76.90 -30.01
C VAL A 12 52.50 77.78 -31.26
N GLU A 13 53.01 77.30 -32.40
CA GLU A 13 53.04 78.03 -33.67
C GLU A 13 51.61 78.34 -34.18
N THR A 14 50.68 77.40 -33.98
CA THR A 14 49.25 77.59 -34.31
C THR A 14 48.62 78.70 -33.47
N LEU A 15 48.91 78.74 -32.16
CA LEU A 15 48.41 79.78 -31.26
C LEU A 15 49.03 81.16 -31.56
N GLU A 16 50.33 81.22 -31.87
CA GLU A 16 51.00 82.46 -32.30
C GLU A 16 50.39 83.00 -33.61
N SER A 17 50.12 82.13 -34.58
CA SER A 17 49.49 82.48 -35.86
C SER A 17 48.04 82.96 -35.69
N ALA A 18 47.36 82.51 -34.64
CA ALA A 18 46.02 82.98 -34.24
C ALA A 18 46.06 84.30 -33.44
N GLY A 19 47.25 84.88 -33.21
CA GLY A 19 47.43 86.17 -32.56
C GLY A 19 47.67 86.12 -31.05
N LEU A 20 47.89 84.95 -30.46
CA LEU A 20 48.31 84.87 -29.05
C LEU A 20 49.81 85.22 -28.91
N PRO A 21 50.20 86.01 -27.89
CA PRO A 21 51.60 86.23 -27.56
C PRO A 21 52.33 84.92 -27.26
N LYS A 22 53.58 84.82 -27.71
CA LYS A 22 54.46 83.65 -27.57
C LYS A 22 54.47 83.02 -26.17
N ASP A 23 54.55 83.85 -25.14
CA ASP A 23 54.65 83.38 -23.76
C ASP A 23 53.33 82.79 -23.26
N GLN A 24 52.19 83.33 -23.71
CA GLN A 24 50.87 82.78 -23.42
C GLN A 24 50.62 81.49 -24.19
N ALA A 25 51.01 81.43 -25.47
CA ALA A 25 50.91 80.22 -26.30
C ALA A 25 51.72 79.05 -25.70
N LYS A 26 52.95 79.32 -25.23
CA LYS A 26 53.77 78.35 -24.50
C LYS A 26 53.13 77.88 -23.20
N ALA A 27 52.58 78.80 -22.41
CA ALA A 27 51.93 78.47 -21.14
C ALA A 27 50.71 77.55 -21.35
N ILE A 28 49.88 77.83 -22.35
CA ILE A 28 48.71 77.00 -22.69
C ILE A 28 49.15 75.62 -23.21
N SER A 29 50.15 75.56 -24.11
CA SER A 29 50.73 74.31 -24.61
C SER A 29 51.23 73.40 -23.48
N LEU A 30 51.91 73.98 -22.48
CA LEU A 30 52.40 73.25 -21.32
C LEU A 30 51.27 72.70 -20.43
N VAL A 31 50.23 73.50 -20.19
CA VAL A 31 49.06 73.06 -19.39
C VAL A 31 48.28 71.96 -20.10
N VAL A 32 48.11 72.06 -21.42
CA VAL A 32 47.43 71.05 -22.24
C VAL A 32 48.25 69.75 -22.29
N ARG A 33 49.56 69.82 -22.56
CA ARG A 33 50.46 68.65 -22.49
C ARG A 33 50.38 67.96 -21.14
N LYS A 34 50.49 68.73 -20.05
CA LYS A 34 50.43 68.20 -18.69
C LYS A 34 49.09 67.53 -18.39
N SER A 35 47.98 68.06 -18.92
CA SER A 35 46.66 67.43 -18.81
C SER A 35 46.57 66.09 -19.56
N HIS A 36 47.28 65.95 -20.69
CA HIS A 36 47.36 64.69 -21.45
C HIS A 36 48.32 63.66 -20.82
N GLU A 37 49.39 64.09 -20.15
CA GLU A 37 50.32 63.20 -19.42
C GLU A 37 49.70 62.63 -18.13
N VAL A 38 48.73 63.32 -17.53
CA VAL A 38 48.05 62.90 -16.29
C VAL A 38 46.88 61.92 -16.56
N ALA A 39 46.50 61.72 -17.82
CA ALA A 39 45.48 60.74 -18.18
C ALA A 39 46.07 59.33 -18.10
N ASP A 40 45.81 58.63 -17.00
CA ASP A 40 46.20 57.23 -16.78
C ASP A 40 45.34 56.30 -17.66
N LEU A 41 45.67 56.30 -18.96
CA LEU A 41 44.95 55.56 -19.99
C LEU A 41 45.62 54.21 -20.20
N ALA A 42 44.80 53.15 -20.20
CA ALA A 42 45.24 51.82 -20.60
C ALA A 42 45.93 51.87 -21.97
N THR A 43 47.11 51.26 -22.03
CA THR A 43 47.89 51.14 -23.26
C THR A 43 47.26 50.13 -24.22
N LYS A 44 47.74 50.07 -25.46
CA LYS A 44 47.33 49.01 -26.39
C LYS A 44 47.68 47.62 -25.86
N ALA A 45 48.74 47.49 -25.06
CA ALA A 45 49.15 46.21 -24.49
C ALA A 45 48.08 45.72 -23.50
N ASP A 46 47.66 46.59 -22.57
CA ASP A 46 46.61 46.29 -21.59
C ASP A 46 45.30 45.86 -22.27
N VAL A 47 44.90 46.56 -23.34
CA VAL A 47 43.71 46.18 -24.13
C VAL A 47 43.87 44.82 -24.81
N ASN A 48 45.07 44.49 -25.29
CA ASN A 48 45.33 43.19 -25.91
C ASN A 48 45.35 42.06 -24.87
N ASP A 49 45.83 42.32 -23.66
CA ASP A 49 45.82 41.35 -22.57
C ASP A 49 44.40 41.07 -22.10
N VAL A 50 43.58 42.11 -21.87
CA VAL A 50 42.14 41.93 -21.58
C VAL A 50 41.43 41.17 -22.70
N ARG A 51 41.78 41.39 -23.97
CA ARG A 51 41.20 40.63 -25.09
C ARG A 51 41.60 39.15 -25.07
N ARG A 52 42.82 38.82 -24.63
CA ARG A 52 43.26 37.43 -24.45
C ARG A 52 42.51 36.79 -23.30
N ASP A 53 42.43 37.46 -22.15
CA ASP A 53 41.67 36.97 -20.98
C ASP A 53 40.20 36.71 -21.34
N ILE A 54 39.56 37.62 -22.08
CA ILE A 54 38.18 37.43 -22.57
C ILE A 54 38.08 36.23 -23.52
N ALA A 55 39.07 36.00 -24.38
CA ALA A 55 39.08 34.88 -25.31
C ALA A 55 39.24 33.54 -24.55
N ASP A 56 40.11 33.50 -23.53
CA ASP A 56 40.32 32.34 -22.69
C ASP A 56 39.08 32.04 -21.84
N ILE A 57 38.51 33.04 -21.17
CA ILE A 57 37.24 32.91 -20.44
C ILE A 57 36.12 32.38 -21.35
N ARG A 58 36.01 32.89 -22.59
CA ARG A 58 35.00 32.40 -23.55
C ARG A 58 35.23 30.92 -23.89
N LYS A 59 36.48 30.49 -24.02
CA LYS A 59 36.83 29.10 -24.31
C LYS A 59 36.51 28.20 -23.11
N ASP A 60 36.82 28.64 -21.90
CA ASP A 60 36.52 27.92 -20.67
C ASP A 60 35.01 27.77 -20.49
N PHE A 61 34.23 28.85 -20.64
CA PHE A 61 32.77 28.78 -20.63
C PHE A 61 32.21 27.85 -21.71
N SER A 62 32.77 27.87 -22.92
CA SER A 62 32.34 26.93 -23.98
C SER A 62 32.60 25.47 -23.60
N THR A 63 33.70 25.21 -22.88
CA THR A 63 34.06 23.88 -22.40
C THR A 63 33.12 23.43 -21.29
N GLU A 64 32.87 24.29 -20.29
CA GLU A 64 31.93 24.02 -19.20
C GLU A 64 30.50 23.79 -19.70
N ILE A 65 30.01 24.63 -20.63
CA ILE A 65 28.67 24.45 -21.25
C ILE A 65 28.58 23.09 -21.96
N THR A 66 29.67 22.66 -22.62
CA THR A 66 29.72 21.35 -23.26
C THR A 66 29.75 20.21 -22.24
N GLY A 67 30.44 20.42 -21.10
CA GLY A 67 30.40 19.53 -19.94
C GLY A 67 28.99 19.35 -19.40
N VAL A 68 28.33 20.44 -19.02
CA VAL A 68 26.97 20.44 -18.49
C VAL A 68 25.96 19.79 -19.46
N LYS A 69 26.10 20.02 -20.77
CA LYS A 69 25.25 19.35 -21.77
C LYS A 69 25.41 17.84 -21.75
N ARG A 70 26.64 17.34 -21.57
CA ARG A 70 26.92 15.91 -21.45
C ARG A 70 26.33 15.35 -20.17
N ASP A 71 26.55 16.02 -19.04
CA ASP A 71 26.00 15.58 -17.75
C ASP A 71 24.47 15.52 -17.78
N ILE A 72 23.81 16.48 -18.42
CA ILE A 72 22.35 16.47 -18.64
C ILE A 72 21.92 15.28 -19.51
N GLU A 73 22.69 14.94 -20.55
CA GLU A 73 22.40 13.79 -21.40
C GLU A 73 22.53 12.48 -20.63
N ASP A 74 23.54 12.37 -19.79
CA ASP A 74 23.80 11.18 -18.97
C ASP A 74 22.71 11.02 -17.88
N VAL A 75 22.36 12.09 -17.15
CA VAL A 75 21.23 12.09 -16.22
C VAL A 75 19.92 11.71 -16.91
N ARG A 76 19.69 12.17 -18.15
CA ARG A 76 18.50 11.79 -18.91
C ARG A 76 18.49 10.31 -19.28
N LYS A 77 19.64 9.73 -19.61
CA LYS A 77 19.78 8.29 -19.88
C LYS A 77 19.51 7.47 -18.62
N ASP A 78 20.12 7.86 -17.50
CA ASP A 78 19.95 7.20 -16.20
C ASP A 78 18.49 7.22 -15.77
N LEU A 79 17.84 8.39 -15.81
CA LEU A 79 16.42 8.50 -15.46
C LEU A 79 15.53 7.66 -16.40
N SER A 80 15.86 7.58 -17.68
CA SER A 80 15.11 6.74 -18.63
C SER A 80 15.25 5.24 -18.31
N ALA A 81 16.45 4.82 -17.88
CA ALA A 81 16.70 3.45 -17.44
C ALA A 81 15.97 3.13 -16.13
N GLU A 82 16.04 4.02 -15.13
CA GLU A 82 15.31 3.86 -13.86
C GLU A 82 13.80 3.79 -14.07
N ILE A 83 13.23 4.65 -14.94
CA ILE A 83 11.80 4.59 -15.28
C ILE A 83 11.44 3.25 -15.93
N ALA A 84 12.30 2.73 -16.82
CA ALA A 84 12.06 1.43 -17.46
C ALA A 84 12.09 0.28 -16.44
N ASP A 85 13.01 0.33 -15.48
CA ASP A 85 13.11 -0.68 -14.43
C ASP A 85 11.95 -0.61 -13.44
N VAL A 86 11.50 0.59 -13.04
CA VAL A 86 10.29 0.76 -12.21
C VAL A 86 9.06 0.19 -12.91
N ARG A 87 8.92 0.40 -14.23
CA ARG A 87 7.81 -0.19 -15.00
C ARG A 87 7.86 -1.73 -14.98
N LYS A 88 9.03 -2.33 -15.19
CA LYS A 88 9.20 -3.79 -15.10
C LYS A 88 8.88 -4.33 -13.70
N ASP A 89 9.33 -3.66 -12.64
CA ASP A 89 9.02 -4.06 -11.25
C ASP A 89 7.50 -3.97 -10.99
N MET A 90 6.84 -2.91 -11.49
CA MET A 90 5.39 -2.79 -11.39
C MET A 90 4.67 -3.93 -12.11
N ASP A 91 5.03 -4.23 -13.36
CA ASP A 91 4.43 -5.33 -14.12
C ASP A 91 4.59 -6.67 -13.38
N ALA A 92 5.79 -6.98 -12.89
CA ALA A 92 6.06 -8.19 -12.12
C ALA A 92 5.26 -8.25 -10.80
N ARG A 93 5.07 -7.11 -10.12
CA ARG A 93 4.22 -7.04 -8.92
C ARG A 93 2.75 -7.25 -9.23
N PHE A 94 2.25 -6.75 -10.35
CA PHE A 94 0.88 -6.97 -10.78
C PHE A 94 0.63 -8.45 -11.09
N GLU A 95 1.49 -9.08 -11.89
CA GLU A 95 1.41 -10.52 -12.19
C GLU A 95 1.43 -11.36 -10.91
N LYS A 96 2.34 -11.04 -9.99
CA LYS A 96 2.43 -11.72 -8.70
C LYS A 96 1.16 -11.55 -7.86
N ASN A 97 0.56 -10.37 -7.84
CA ASN A 97 -0.66 -10.11 -7.08
C ASN A 97 -1.85 -10.86 -7.68
N GLU A 98 -1.98 -10.85 -9.00
CA GLU A 98 -3.00 -11.61 -9.72
C GLU A 98 -2.90 -13.11 -9.42
N ALA A 99 -1.71 -13.68 -9.51
CA ALA A 99 -1.47 -15.09 -9.15
C ALA A 99 -1.81 -15.39 -7.68
N GLN A 100 -1.44 -14.49 -6.75
CA GLN A 100 -1.79 -14.64 -5.33
C GLN A 100 -3.29 -14.56 -5.08
N MET A 101 -4.00 -13.68 -5.78
CA MET A 101 -5.45 -13.54 -5.69
C MET A 101 -6.14 -14.80 -6.20
N GLN A 102 -5.73 -15.31 -7.36
CA GLN A 102 -6.24 -16.57 -7.92
C GLN A 102 -6.04 -17.75 -6.95
N ALA A 103 -4.83 -17.90 -6.40
CA ALA A 103 -4.54 -18.95 -5.43
C ALA A 103 -5.37 -18.82 -4.14
N ARG A 104 -5.68 -17.59 -3.70
CA ARG A 104 -6.57 -17.36 -2.55
C ARG A 104 -8.01 -17.75 -2.85
N PHE A 105 -8.50 -17.47 -4.05
CA PHE A 105 -9.84 -17.88 -4.48
C PHE A 105 -9.98 -19.39 -4.55
N GLU A 106 -9.04 -20.08 -5.21
CA GLU A 106 -9.04 -21.55 -5.29
C GLU A 106 -8.99 -22.19 -3.90
N LYS A 107 -8.14 -21.66 -3.01
CA LYS A 107 -8.08 -22.12 -1.62
C LYS A 107 -9.39 -21.90 -0.89
N HIS A 108 -10.05 -20.75 -1.09
CA HIS A 108 -11.32 -20.47 -0.44
C HIS A 108 -12.42 -21.41 -0.96
N GLU A 109 -12.48 -21.65 -2.26
CA GLU A 109 -13.44 -22.56 -2.88
C GLU A 109 -13.28 -23.98 -2.31
N ALA A 110 -12.05 -24.51 -2.30
CA ALA A 110 -11.74 -25.80 -1.70
C ALA A 110 -12.13 -25.88 -0.22
N GLN A 111 -11.89 -24.81 0.56
CA GLN A 111 -12.31 -24.75 1.96
C GLN A 111 -13.82 -24.74 2.14
N MET A 112 -14.57 -24.07 1.25
CA MET A 112 -16.03 -24.11 1.30
C MET A 112 -16.56 -25.50 0.97
N GLN A 113 -16.05 -26.12 -0.09
CA GLN A 113 -16.44 -27.48 -0.47
C GLN A 113 -16.19 -28.47 0.68
N ALA A 114 -15.00 -28.45 1.28
CA ALA A 114 -14.68 -29.30 2.42
C ALA A 114 -15.60 -29.04 3.63
N ARG A 115 -16.01 -27.78 3.87
CA ARG A 115 -16.97 -27.46 4.93
C ARG A 115 -18.37 -27.99 4.63
N PHE A 116 -18.81 -27.93 3.38
CA PHE A 116 -20.11 -28.48 2.98
C PHE A 116 -20.14 -30.00 3.13
N GLU A 117 -19.14 -30.72 2.62
CA GLU A 117 -19.03 -32.18 2.77
C GLU A 117 -18.99 -32.60 4.25
N LYS A 118 -18.22 -31.87 5.07
CA LYS A 118 -18.21 -32.09 6.51
C LYS A 118 -19.57 -31.83 7.16
N HIS A 119 -20.29 -30.81 6.73
CA HIS A 119 -21.62 -30.52 7.27
C HIS A 119 -22.65 -31.57 6.87
N GLU A 120 -22.61 -32.03 5.62
CA GLU A 120 -23.48 -33.11 5.11
C GLU A 120 -23.27 -34.41 5.88
N THR A 121 -22.02 -34.83 6.06
CA THR A 121 -21.68 -36.03 6.85
C THR A 121 -22.11 -35.91 8.31
N GLN A 122 -21.94 -34.73 8.93
CA GLN A 122 -22.42 -34.49 10.29
C GLN A 122 -23.95 -34.53 10.40
N MET A 123 -24.67 -34.03 9.39
CA MET A 123 -26.12 -34.06 9.34
C MET A 123 -26.63 -35.50 9.18
N GLN A 124 -26.02 -36.27 8.28
CA GLN A 124 -26.33 -37.68 8.08
C GLN A 124 -26.14 -38.48 9.38
N ALA A 125 -25.00 -38.29 10.05
CA ALA A 125 -24.72 -38.95 11.33
C ALA A 125 -25.73 -38.56 12.43
N ARG A 126 -26.21 -37.31 12.44
CA ARG A 126 -27.26 -36.88 13.38
C ARG A 126 -28.59 -37.54 13.08
N PHE A 127 -28.98 -37.68 11.81
CA PHE A 127 -30.20 -38.38 11.43
C PHE A 127 -30.16 -39.86 11.84
N GLU A 128 -29.07 -40.56 11.52
CA GLU A 128 -28.89 -41.96 11.92
C GLU A 128 -28.96 -42.14 13.44
N LYS A 129 -28.34 -41.21 14.19
CA LYS A 129 -28.45 -41.19 15.65
C LYS A 129 -29.88 -40.97 16.13
N THR A 130 -30.62 -40.04 15.53
CA THR A 130 -32.02 -39.80 15.87
C THR A 130 -32.89 -41.02 15.57
N ASP A 131 -32.69 -41.69 14.43
CA ASP A 131 -33.42 -42.91 14.09
C ASP A 131 -33.16 -44.03 15.10
N SER A 132 -31.89 -44.22 15.50
CA SER A 132 -31.53 -45.16 16.57
C SER A 132 -32.23 -44.83 17.89
N GLN A 133 -32.21 -43.56 18.30
CA GLN A 133 -32.87 -43.12 19.54
C GLN A 133 -34.39 -43.33 19.51
N ILE A 134 -35.03 -43.10 18.36
CA ILE A 134 -36.46 -43.36 18.17
C ILE A 134 -36.75 -44.87 18.25
N ALA A 135 -35.92 -45.70 17.63
CA ALA A 135 -36.05 -47.15 17.68
C ALA A 135 -35.92 -47.68 19.12
N ASP A 136 -34.92 -47.19 19.85
CA ASP A 136 -34.70 -47.53 21.26
C ASP A 136 -35.90 -47.11 22.13
N ALA A 137 -36.40 -45.88 21.98
CA ALA A 137 -37.57 -45.40 22.71
C ALA A 137 -38.84 -46.22 22.40
N ARG A 138 -39.03 -46.64 21.14
CA ARG A 138 -40.13 -47.54 20.76
C ARG A 138 -40.00 -48.92 21.41
N LYS A 139 -38.79 -49.46 21.49
CA LYS A 139 -38.53 -50.74 22.16
C LYS A 139 -38.76 -50.65 23.66
N GLU A 140 -38.32 -49.57 24.29
CA GLU A 140 -38.54 -49.31 25.70
C GLU A 140 -40.03 -49.19 26.01
N THR A 141 -40.77 -48.37 25.25
CA THR A 141 -42.22 -48.20 25.43
C THR A 141 -42.98 -49.52 25.22
N ALA A 142 -42.61 -50.33 24.21
CA ALA A 142 -43.20 -51.67 24.02
C ALA A 142 -42.95 -52.59 25.22
N THR A 143 -41.74 -52.52 25.80
CA THR A 143 -41.37 -53.28 27.01
C THR A 143 -42.19 -52.83 28.22
N GLN A 144 -42.34 -51.52 28.42
CA GLN A 144 -43.15 -50.96 29.51
C GLN A 144 -44.63 -51.33 29.37
N ILE A 145 -45.20 -51.31 28.16
CA ILE A 145 -46.58 -51.74 27.90
C ILE A 145 -46.76 -53.23 28.23
N ALA A 146 -45.79 -54.08 27.87
CA ALA A 146 -45.86 -55.51 28.16
C ALA A 146 -45.83 -55.80 29.67
N LEU A 147 -44.99 -55.08 30.42
CA LEU A 147 -44.96 -55.16 31.89
C LEU A 147 -46.29 -54.69 32.49
N LEU A 148 -46.81 -53.56 32.05
CA LEU A 148 -48.10 -53.04 32.53
C LEU A 148 -49.25 -54.03 32.28
N ARG A 149 -49.26 -54.70 31.11
CA ARG A 149 -50.26 -55.74 30.80
C ARG A 149 -50.18 -56.89 31.79
N LYS A 150 -48.96 -57.36 32.11
CA LYS A 150 -48.73 -58.42 33.09
C LYS A 150 -49.17 -57.99 34.49
N ASP A 151 -48.87 -56.77 34.89
CA ASP A 151 -49.30 -56.23 36.19
C ASP A 151 -50.83 -56.16 36.29
N VAL A 152 -51.51 -55.71 35.22
CA VAL A 152 -52.98 -55.69 35.14
C VAL A 152 -53.58 -57.11 35.23
N GLU A 153 -53.01 -58.10 34.52
CA GLU A 153 -53.43 -59.50 34.62
C GLU A 153 -53.23 -60.06 36.04
N SER A 154 -52.10 -59.77 36.68
CA SER A 154 -51.82 -60.18 38.05
C SER A 154 -52.79 -59.55 39.06
N ILE A 155 -53.14 -58.26 38.87
CA ILE A 155 -54.12 -57.58 39.72
C ILE A 155 -55.52 -58.17 39.52
N SER A 156 -55.93 -58.38 38.27
CA SER A 156 -57.24 -58.96 37.93
C SER A 156 -57.42 -60.36 38.52
N THR A 157 -56.43 -61.23 38.36
CA THR A 157 -56.45 -62.60 38.92
C THR A 157 -56.50 -62.59 40.44
N TRP A 158 -55.68 -61.76 41.08
CA TRP A 158 -55.70 -61.61 42.54
C TRP A 158 -57.04 -61.09 43.07
N LEU A 159 -57.66 -60.11 42.39
CA LEU A 159 -58.98 -59.60 42.73
C LEU A 159 -60.07 -60.68 42.57
N LEU A 160 -60.06 -61.43 41.46
CA LEU A 160 -61.00 -62.53 41.24
C LEU A 160 -60.91 -63.58 42.35
N ILE A 161 -59.69 -63.99 42.72
CA ILE A 161 -59.46 -64.94 43.82
C ILE A 161 -60.02 -64.39 45.14
N LYS A 162 -59.74 -63.11 45.46
CA LYS A 162 -60.26 -62.48 46.67
C LYS A 162 -61.78 -62.39 46.70
N MET A 163 -62.42 -62.03 45.58
CA MET A 163 -63.86 -61.94 45.47
C MET A 163 -64.52 -63.32 45.59
N ALA A 164 -63.95 -64.36 44.96
CA ALA A 164 -64.43 -65.73 45.10
C ALA A 164 -64.38 -66.20 46.56
N ALA A 165 -63.25 -65.95 47.26
CA ALA A 165 -63.13 -66.26 48.68
C ALA A 165 -64.20 -65.54 49.52
N MET A 166 -64.43 -64.24 49.27
CA MET A 166 -65.46 -63.47 49.97
C MET A 166 -66.88 -64.01 49.72
N MET A 167 -67.21 -64.37 48.48
CA MET A 167 -68.52 -64.95 48.13
C MET A 167 -68.76 -66.29 48.83
N THR A 168 -67.76 -67.16 48.88
CA THR A 168 -67.87 -68.44 49.60
C THR A 168 -68.07 -68.25 51.10
N ALA A 169 -67.40 -67.26 51.72
CA ALA A 169 -67.59 -66.92 53.12
C ALA A 169 -69.02 -66.42 53.40
N LEU A 170 -69.55 -65.54 52.55
CA LEU A 170 -70.92 -65.02 52.67
C LEU A 170 -71.98 -66.11 52.49
N LEU A 171 -71.81 -67.00 51.49
CA LEU A 171 -72.70 -68.15 51.29
C LEU A 171 -72.67 -69.11 52.49
N GLY A 172 -71.49 -69.36 53.07
CA GLY A 172 -71.36 -70.17 54.28
C GLY A 172 -72.16 -69.60 55.46
N ILE A 173 -72.03 -68.28 55.70
CA ILE A 173 -72.81 -67.58 56.74
C ILE A 173 -74.31 -67.70 56.46
N ALA A 174 -74.76 -67.47 55.23
CA ALA A 174 -76.17 -67.59 54.86
C ALA A 174 -76.73 -69.01 55.10
N VAL A 175 -76.00 -70.06 54.72
CA VAL A 175 -76.40 -71.46 54.94
C VAL A 175 -76.50 -71.77 56.44
N THR A 176 -75.55 -71.30 57.25
CA THR A 176 -75.62 -71.48 58.71
C THR A 176 -76.82 -70.78 59.32
N LEU A 177 -77.18 -69.59 58.83
CA LEU A 177 -78.37 -68.87 59.30
C LEU A 177 -79.67 -69.59 58.92
N VAL A 178 -79.79 -70.11 57.70
CA VAL A 178 -80.98 -70.89 57.28
C VAL A 178 -81.17 -72.15 58.13
N LYS A 179 -80.08 -72.87 58.47
CA LYS A 179 -80.16 -74.04 59.36
C LYS A 179 -80.60 -73.74 60.79
N ILE A 180 -80.47 -72.50 61.26
CA ILE A 180 -80.92 -72.07 62.59
C ILE A 180 -82.43 -71.70 62.57
N LEU A 181 -82.96 -71.37 61.39
CA LEU A 181 -84.33 -70.86 61.19
C LEU A 181 -85.35 -71.93 60.75
N ILE A 182 -84.92 -73.12 60.36
CA ILE A 182 -85.75 -74.30 60.00
C ILE A 182 -85.57 -75.37 61.08
#